data_AF-A0A0F2QBE0-F1
#
_entry.id   AF-A0A0F2QBE0-F1
#
_cell.length_a   1.000
_cell.length_b   1.000
_cell.length_c   1.000
_cell.angle_alpha   90.00
_cell.angle_beta   90.00
_cell.angle_gamma   90.00
#
_symmetry.space_group_name_H-M   'P 1'
#
loop_
_entity.id
_entity.type
_entity.pdbx_description
1 polymer ?
#
loop_
_entity_poly.entity_id
_entity_poly.type
_entity_poly.pdbx_seq_one_letter_code
_entity_poly.pdbx_strand_id
1 'polypeptide(L)'
;MNYSEFLKAVDEKLAIMSEIKKNQWIHNLARTTKENERIAFLNSLQEKQAYCPVTSAKKEIEDWCRKIEEQEIYFECSGYEEYGESYWDSDYSYEYSDVFGIGTELSRAFQVAEDLLFQKEYQQASELYDWLCSMPFQALDSDTEEWNELELEELVKEKLVSLDLKQIALNLMYAKYQAAEGEERAAALYRYFSWGMCKGIKVEEIFIVGPEELKGIDVFMEEWISFLKNTDGDMAGDLLSDACIYQGGIDRLCETAKEVSAKHPVLFEYACQQLLNEKKEIECEKLGLESIGILPENLVVRGKIADLTVKAAKQLGHADIIKECYEVAFRAESTLNNYLRLFELSDYQDITDKAAKYANALPERPVWEGNHNKQLLENYLSKDHKKVIRFFNGEFDYIFKDCKKDKTELGWSSKFKGVTVPLFILLLNQNKKLTKAGQRLIDGIEYRLGFKKDDIKSFADRFFSWKEKVVLTNEQHGKYAEWLGKEVDIRTKAVVGGGHRKSYYKAAVLIAALGEALESNGKPHGRIAVIEHYKKMYSRKTAFRAEFEMLNEK
;
A
#
# COMPACT_ATOMS: atom_id res chain seq x y z
N MET A 1 -7.32 -30.32 7.98
CA MET A 1 -6.22 -31.16 7.50
C MET A 1 -5.86 -30.62 6.14
N ASN A 2 -4.71 -29.96 6.02
CA ASN A 2 -4.25 -29.46 4.72
C ASN A 2 -3.83 -30.64 3.82
N TYR A 3 -3.59 -30.40 2.53
CA TYR A 3 -3.30 -31.48 1.56
C TYR A 3 -2.08 -32.31 1.95
N SER A 4 -1.01 -31.69 2.45
CA SER A 4 0.19 -32.38 2.94
C SER A 4 -0.09 -33.24 4.17
N GLU A 5 -0.84 -32.73 5.15
CA GLU A 5 -1.28 -33.50 6.32
C GLU A 5 -2.20 -34.66 5.93
N PHE A 6 -3.05 -34.47 4.91
CA PHE A 6 -3.91 -35.51 4.37
C PHE A 6 -3.10 -36.61 3.69
N LEU A 7 -2.21 -36.26 2.76
CA LEU A 7 -1.35 -37.23 2.06
C LEU A 7 -0.46 -37.97 3.03
N LYS A 8 0.17 -37.27 3.97
CA LYS A 8 0.99 -37.89 5.01
C LYS A 8 0.19 -38.86 5.87
N ALA A 9 -1.03 -38.50 6.26
CA ALA A 9 -1.91 -39.39 7.02
C ALA A 9 -2.40 -40.59 6.18
N VAL A 10 -2.58 -40.41 4.87
CA VAL A 10 -2.88 -41.51 3.93
C VAL A 10 -1.70 -42.45 3.82
N ASP A 11 -0.49 -41.94 3.63
CA ASP A 11 0.74 -42.73 3.51
C ASP A 11 1.06 -43.49 4.79
N GLU A 12 0.93 -42.84 5.95
CA GLU A 12 1.06 -43.48 7.27
C GLU A 12 0.06 -44.64 7.43
N LYS A 13 -1.18 -44.47 6.97
CA LYS A 13 -2.19 -45.54 7.00
C LYS A 13 -1.88 -46.65 6.01
N LEU A 14 -1.48 -46.32 4.78
CA LEU A 14 -1.16 -47.30 3.73
C LEU A 14 0.09 -48.12 4.08
N ALA A 15 1.07 -47.52 4.76
CA ALA A 15 2.28 -48.19 5.22
C ALA A 15 2.00 -49.28 6.28
N ILE A 16 0.96 -49.10 7.09
CA ILE A 16 0.56 -50.06 8.14
C ILE A 16 -0.36 -51.17 7.57
N MET A 17 -0.93 -50.96 6.38
CA MET A 17 -1.82 -51.95 5.74
C MET A 17 -1.02 -53.05 5.04
N SER A 18 -1.39 -54.31 5.31
CA SER A 18 -0.90 -55.45 4.53
C SER A 18 -1.48 -55.44 3.12
N GLU A 19 -0.80 -56.08 2.16
CA GLU A 19 -1.27 -56.22 0.77
C GLU A 19 -2.69 -56.80 0.68
N ILE A 20 -3.04 -57.75 1.54
CA ILE A 20 -4.39 -58.32 1.62
C ILE A 20 -5.42 -57.23 1.99
N LYS A 21 -5.10 -56.35 2.95
CA LYS A 21 -5.99 -55.25 3.35
C LYS A 21 -6.12 -54.19 2.28
N LYS A 22 -5.05 -53.90 1.54
CA LYS A 22 -5.08 -52.96 0.39
C LYS A 22 -5.98 -53.48 -0.71
N ASN A 23 -5.83 -54.75 -1.10
CA ASN A 23 -6.69 -55.39 -2.11
C ASN A 23 -8.16 -55.42 -1.67
N GLN A 24 -8.45 -55.73 -0.40
CA GLN A 24 -9.81 -55.70 0.13
C GLN A 24 -10.40 -54.28 0.14
N TRP A 25 -9.60 -53.26 0.46
CA TRP A 25 -10.04 -51.87 0.42
C TRP A 25 -10.40 -51.41 -1.00
N ILE A 26 -9.53 -51.69 -1.98
CA ILE A 26 -9.79 -51.40 -3.40
C ILE A 26 -11.07 -52.13 -3.87
N HIS A 27 -11.20 -53.41 -3.53
CA HIS A 27 -12.37 -54.20 -3.90
C HIS A 27 -13.67 -53.68 -3.24
N ASN A 28 -13.60 -53.20 -2.00
CA ASN A 28 -14.75 -52.59 -1.33
C ASN A 28 -15.14 -51.25 -1.96
N LEU A 29 -14.15 -50.43 -2.36
CA LEU A 29 -14.40 -49.21 -3.12
C LEU A 29 -15.15 -49.52 -4.43
N ALA A 30 -14.67 -50.51 -5.17
CA ALA A 30 -15.26 -50.96 -6.44
C ALA A 30 -16.73 -51.37 -6.30
N ARG A 31 -17.09 -52.02 -5.18
CA ARG A 31 -18.48 -52.45 -4.89
C ARG A 31 -19.42 -51.29 -4.63
N THR A 32 -18.90 -50.14 -4.19
CA THR A 32 -19.67 -48.93 -3.89
C THR A 32 -19.69 -47.91 -5.03
N THR A 33 -18.94 -48.16 -6.11
CA THR A 33 -18.87 -47.29 -7.28
C THR A 33 -20.19 -47.31 -8.07
N LYS A 34 -20.72 -46.12 -8.36
CA LYS A 34 -21.94 -45.93 -9.16
C LYS A 34 -21.70 -46.36 -10.61
N GLU A 35 -22.76 -46.80 -11.28
CA GLU A 35 -22.68 -47.43 -12.60
C GLU A 35 -21.99 -46.56 -13.67
N ASN A 36 -22.24 -45.25 -13.66
CA ASN A 36 -21.62 -44.27 -14.57
C ASN A 36 -20.12 -44.00 -14.28
N GLU A 37 -19.59 -44.42 -13.14
CA GLU A 37 -18.20 -44.19 -12.72
C GLU A 37 -17.33 -45.47 -12.78
N ARG A 38 -17.93 -46.62 -13.10
CA ARG A 38 -17.25 -47.93 -13.06
C ARG A 38 -16.08 -48.04 -14.05
N ILE A 39 -16.21 -47.46 -15.24
CA ILE A 39 -15.13 -47.47 -16.25
C ILE A 39 -13.97 -46.58 -15.79
N ALA A 40 -14.25 -45.39 -15.25
CA ALA A 40 -13.23 -44.51 -14.70
C ALA A 40 -12.48 -45.15 -13.53
N PHE A 41 -13.20 -45.82 -12.62
CA PHE A 41 -12.62 -46.58 -11.52
C PHE A 41 -11.76 -47.76 -12.00
N LEU A 42 -12.18 -48.47 -13.04
CA LEU A 42 -11.38 -49.57 -13.59
C LEU A 42 -10.08 -49.05 -14.23
N ASN A 43 -10.16 -47.92 -14.93
CA ASN A 43 -9.02 -47.29 -15.58
C ASN A 43 -8.01 -46.71 -14.58
N SER A 44 -8.47 -46.24 -13.40
CA SER A 44 -7.57 -45.72 -12.36
C SER A 44 -6.71 -46.79 -11.67
N LEU A 45 -7.02 -48.09 -11.87
CA LEU A 45 -6.23 -49.20 -11.36
C LEU A 45 -5.06 -49.61 -12.27
N GLN A 46 -4.92 -49.01 -13.45
CA GLN A 46 -3.78 -49.23 -14.35
C GLN A 46 -2.66 -48.22 -14.02
N GLU A 47 -1.43 -48.71 -13.79
CA GLU A 47 -0.23 -47.89 -13.50
C GLU A 47 0.05 -46.79 -14.55
N LYS A 48 -0.47 -46.96 -15.77
CA LYS A 48 -0.49 -45.96 -16.83
C LYS A 48 -1.95 -45.80 -17.25
N GLN A 49 -2.56 -44.67 -16.92
CA GLN A 49 -3.87 -44.32 -17.43
C GLN A 49 -3.83 -44.35 -18.95
N ALA A 50 -4.66 -45.21 -19.53
CA ALA A 50 -4.82 -45.32 -20.96
C ALA A 50 -5.44 -44.02 -21.52
N TYR A 51 -4.62 -43.30 -22.30
CA TYR A 51 -4.96 -42.35 -23.37
C TYR A 51 -6.41 -41.81 -23.39
N CYS A 52 -6.59 -40.60 -22.86
CA CYS A 52 -7.76 -39.77 -23.14
C CYS A 52 -7.42 -38.88 -24.35
N PRO A 53 -8.34 -38.63 -25.32
CA PRO A 53 -8.03 -37.88 -26.54
C PRO A 53 -7.95 -36.37 -26.29
N VAL A 54 -7.03 -35.92 -25.43
CA VAL A 54 -6.84 -34.49 -25.13
C VAL A 54 -6.17 -33.75 -26.29
N THR A 55 -5.41 -34.45 -27.14
CA THR A 55 -4.74 -33.84 -28.31
C THR A 55 -5.73 -33.27 -29.33
N SER A 56 -6.89 -33.90 -29.55
CA SER A 56 -7.92 -33.34 -30.44
C SER A 56 -8.63 -32.15 -29.81
N ALA A 57 -8.91 -32.20 -28.51
CA ALA A 57 -9.53 -31.10 -27.77
C ALA A 57 -8.61 -29.87 -27.71
N LYS A 58 -7.29 -30.05 -27.51
CA LYS A 58 -6.33 -28.94 -27.51
C LYS A 58 -6.38 -28.16 -28.82
N LYS A 59 -6.34 -28.85 -29.96
CA LYS A 59 -6.37 -28.20 -31.26
C LYS A 59 -7.67 -27.44 -31.51
N GLU A 60 -8.81 -27.97 -31.07
CA GLU A 60 -10.10 -27.25 -31.12
C GLU A 60 -10.04 -25.94 -30.31
N ILE A 61 -9.41 -25.97 -29.13
CA ILE A 61 -9.24 -24.78 -28.30
C ILE A 61 -8.25 -23.79 -28.93
N GLU A 62 -7.13 -24.25 -29.49
CA GLU A 62 -6.17 -23.38 -30.21
C GLU A 62 -6.81 -22.71 -31.44
N ASP A 63 -7.67 -23.43 -32.17
CA ASP A 63 -8.46 -22.86 -33.27
C ASP A 63 -9.47 -21.82 -32.76
N TRP A 64 -10.08 -22.06 -31.60
CA TRP A 64 -11.01 -21.12 -30.96
C TRP A 64 -10.31 -19.86 -30.44
N CYS A 65 -9.15 -19.98 -29.79
CA CYS A 65 -8.36 -18.84 -29.34
C CYS A 65 -8.01 -17.90 -30.50
N ARG A 66 -7.61 -18.47 -31.66
CA ARG A 66 -7.33 -17.66 -32.86
C ARG A 66 -8.53 -16.86 -33.35
N LYS A 67 -9.74 -17.42 -33.26
CA LYS A 67 -10.96 -16.68 -33.64
C LYS A 67 -11.25 -15.49 -32.72
N ILE A 68 -10.87 -15.57 -31.45
CA ILE A 68 -10.98 -14.43 -30.52
C ILE A 68 -9.98 -13.35 -30.92
N GLU A 69 -8.71 -13.73 -31.16
CA GLU A 69 -7.66 -12.78 -31.55
C GLU A 69 -7.92 -12.13 -32.93
N GLU A 70 -8.51 -12.88 -33.85
CA GLU A 70 -8.94 -12.41 -35.18
C GLU A 70 -10.25 -11.61 -35.14
N GLN A 71 -10.83 -11.38 -33.95
CA GLN A 71 -12.09 -10.65 -33.74
C GLN A 71 -13.31 -11.28 -34.42
N GLU A 72 -13.26 -12.58 -34.74
CA GLU A 72 -14.42 -13.33 -35.24
C GLU A 72 -15.42 -13.64 -34.12
N ILE A 73 -14.94 -13.69 -32.88
CA ILE A 73 -15.70 -13.99 -31.67
C ILE A 73 -15.38 -12.92 -30.62
N TYR A 74 -16.40 -12.25 -30.08
CA TYR A 74 -16.24 -11.11 -29.18
C TYR A 74 -17.41 -10.96 -28.20
N PHE A 75 -17.24 -10.17 -27.16
CA PHE A 75 -18.34 -9.72 -26.29
C PHE A 75 -19.04 -8.51 -26.90
N GLU A 76 -20.30 -8.28 -26.56
CA GLU A 76 -20.98 -7.01 -26.85
C GLU A 76 -21.07 -6.20 -25.56
N CYS A 77 -20.96 -4.87 -25.63
CA CYS A 77 -21.19 -3.99 -24.49
C CYS A 77 -22.01 -2.76 -24.84
N SER A 78 -22.65 -2.18 -23.84
CA SER A 78 -23.33 -0.88 -23.95
C SER A 78 -23.02 -0.02 -22.74
N GLY A 79 -22.54 1.20 -22.97
CA GLY A 79 -22.21 2.15 -21.92
C GLY A 79 -23.42 2.94 -21.44
N TYR A 80 -23.57 3.12 -20.14
CA TYR A 80 -24.62 3.95 -19.54
C TYR A 80 -24.08 4.82 -18.41
N GLU A 81 -24.71 5.98 -18.20
CA GLU A 81 -24.34 6.89 -17.13
C GLU A 81 -24.89 6.41 -15.77
N GLU A 82 -24.01 6.15 -14.81
CA GLU A 82 -24.39 5.77 -13.45
C GLU A 82 -24.07 6.91 -12.47
N TYR A 83 -25.12 7.64 -12.04
CA TYR A 83 -24.96 8.76 -11.11
C TYR A 83 -24.78 8.26 -9.66
N GLY A 84 -23.52 8.10 -9.23
CA GLY A 84 -23.15 7.77 -7.85
C GLY A 84 -23.37 8.92 -6.84
N GLU A 85 -23.30 8.62 -5.53
CA GLU A 85 -23.41 9.63 -4.47
C GLU A 85 -22.09 10.42 -4.24
N SER A 86 -20.97 9.97 -4.82
CA SER A 86 -19.64 10.59 -4.69
C SER A 86 -19.23 11.35 -5.95
N TYR A 87 -18.55 12.48 -5.78
CA TYR A 87 -18.02 13.32 -6.87
C TYR A 87 -16.86 12.65 -7.67
N TRP A 88 -16.51 11.41 -7.34
CA TRP A 88 -15.38 10.65 -7.90
C TRP A 88 -15.80 9.26 -8.41
N ASP A 89 -17.08 8.92 -8.35
CA ASP A 89 -17.55 7.68 -8.98
C ASP A 89 -17.50 7.89 -10.51
N SER A 90 -17.10 6.85 -11.26
CA SER A 90 -17.11 6.92 -12.72
C SER A 90 -18.53 7.22 -13.17
N ASP A 91 -18.73 8.32 -13.88
CA ASP A 91 -20.05 8.71 -14.41
C ASP A 91 -20.51 7.76 -15.55
N TYR A 92 -19.72 6.74 -15.91
CA TYR A 92 -19.98 5.82 -17.02
C TYR A 92 -19.64 4.38 -16.60
N SER A 93 -20.60 3.47 -16.78
CA SER A 93 -20.53 2.03 -16.50
C SER A 93 -20.86 1.25 -17.78
N TYR A 94 -20.35 0.03 -17.94
CA TYR A 94 -20.62 -0.82 -19.10
C TYR A 94 -21.42 -2.06 -18.67
N GLU A 95 -22.44 -2.42 -19.44
CA GLU A 95 -23.10 -3.72 -19.36
C GLU A 95 -22.57 -4.61 -20.49
N TYR A 96 -22.11 -5.81 -20.16
CA TYR A 96 -21.50 -6.75 -21.11
C TYR A 96 -22.41 -7.95 -21.37
N SER A 97 -22.38 -8.45 -22.60
CA SER A 97 -23.17 -9.60 -23.08
C SER A 97 -22.27 -10.60 -23.83
N ASP A 98 -22.41 -11.87 -23.47
CA ASP A 98 -21.68 -12.99 -24.10
C ASP A 98 -22.53 -13.69 -25.18
N VAL A 99 -22.60 -13.08 -26.36
CA VAL A 99 -23.43 -13.58 -27.48
C VAL A 99 -22.88 -14.87 -28.07
N PHE A 100 -21.57 -15.07 -28.01
CA PHE A 100 -20.88 -16.21 -28.64
C PHE A 100 -20.57 -17.35 -27.67
N GLY A 101 -20.94 -17.22 -26.39
CA GLY A 101 -20.69 -18.25 -25.36
C GLY A 101 -19.21 -18.39 -24.99
N ILE A 102 -18.44 -17.30 -25.09
CA ILE A 102 -17.01 -17.22 -24.76
C ILE A 102 -16.76 -17.72 -23.34
N GLY A 103 -17.56 -17.30 -22.35
CA GLY A 103 -17.36 -17.70 -20.96
C GLY A 103 -17.46 -19.22 -20.75
N THR A 104 -18.36 -19.87 -21.48
CA THR A 104 -18.52 -21.34 -21.41
C THR A 104 -17.34 -22.06 -22.07
N GLU A 105 -16.95 -21.64 -23.27
CA GLU A 105 -15.79 -22.22 -23.97
C GLU A 105 -14.47 -21.92 -23.27
N LEU A 106 -14.32 -20.75 -22.65
CA LEU A 106 -13.15 -20.41 -21.84
C LEU A 106 -13.03 -21.32 -20.60
N SER A 107 -14.15 -21.61 -19.94
CA SER A 107 -14.18 -22.57 -18.82
C SER A 107 -13.77 -23.97 -19.28
N ARG A 108 -14.24 -24.40 -20.47
CA ARG A 108 -13.82 -25.65 -21.09
C ARG A 108 -12.33 -25.63 -21.45
N ALA A 109 -11.81 -24.54 -21.97
CA ALA A 109 -10.40 -24.38 -22.34
C ALA A 109 -9.48 -24.55 -21.13
N PHE A 110 -9.82 -23.93 -19.99
CA PHE A 110 -9.09 -24.13 -18.74
C PHE A 110 -9.19 -25.56 -18.19
N GLN A 111 -10.33 -26.24 -18.37
CA GLN A 111 -10.45 -27.66 -18.02
C GLN A 111 -9.53 -28.53 -18.89
N VAL A 112 -9.41 -28.24 -20.19
CA VAL A 112 -8.48 -28.95 -21.09
C VAL A 112 -7.03 -28.72 -20.66
N ALA A 113 -6.67 -27.49 -20.28
CA ALA A 113 -5.33 -27.18 -19.75
C ALA A 113 -5.04 -27.94 -18.44
N GLU A 114 -6.04 -28.05 -17.57
CA GLU A 114 -5.94 -28.84 -16.34
C GLU A 114 -5.80 -30.34 -16.64
N ASP A 115 -6.57 -30.88 -17.58
CA ASP A 115 -6.48 -32.28 -17.97
C ASP A 115 -5.08 -32.61 -18.54
N LEU A 116 -4.48 -31.72 -19.33
CA LEU A 116 -3.09 -31.84 -19.79
C LEU A 116 -2.10 -31.87 -18.61
N LEU A 117 -2.31 -30.99 -17.62
CA LEU A 117 -1.48 -30.93 -16.41
C LEU A 117 -1.52 -32.27 -15.64
N PHE A 118 -2.72 -32.80 -15.39
CA PHE A 118 -2.90 -34.07 -14.67
C PHE A 118 -2.44 -35.30 -15.48
N GLN A 119 -2.38 -35.18 -16.80
CA GLN A 119 -1.75 -36.17 -17.69
C GLN A 119 -0.23 -36.03 -17.79
N LYS A 120 0.36 -35.06 -17.09
CA LYS A 120 1.82 -34.80 -17.05
C LYS A 120 2.37 -34.27 -18.38
N GLU A 121 1.51 -33.75 -19.23
CA GLU A 121 1.89 -33.06 -20.48
C GLU A 121 2.24 -31.60 -20.18
N TYR A 122 3.24 -31.38 -19.33
CA TYR A 122 3.53 -30.09 -18.71
C TYR A 122 3.85 -28.97 -19.69
N GLN A 123 4.61 -29.27 -20.76
CA GLN A 123 4.91 -28.29 -21.80
C GLN A 123 3.62 -27.79 -22.46
N GLN A 124 2.74 -28.71 -22.86
CA GLN A 124 1.49 -28.37 -23.54
C GLN A 124 0.51 -27.65 -22.61
N ALA A 125 0.43 -28.09 -21.34
CA ALA A 125 -0.38 -27.43 -20.32
C ALA A 125 0.11 -26.00 -20.08
N SER A 126 1.43 -25.82 -19.90
CA SER A 126 2.03 -24.50 -19.68
C SER A 126 1.77 -23.55 -20.84
N GLU A 127 1.95 -24.00 -22.08
CA GLU A 127 1.69 -23.18 -23.28
C GLU A 127 0.22 -22.76 -23.38
N LEU A 128 -0.70 -23.70 -23.13
CA LEU A 128 -2.12 -23.41 -23.21
C LEU A 128 -2.58 -22.46 -22.10
N TYR A 129 -2.13 -22.67 -20.85
CA TYR A 129 -2.41 -21.72 -19.77
C TYR A 129 -1.83 -20.34 -20.07
N ASP A 130 -0.59 -20.26 -20.57
CA ASP A 130 0.07 -18.98 -20.91
C ASP A 130 -0.76 -18.20 -21.93
N TRP A 131 -1.24 -18.89 -22.98
CA TRP A 131 -2.06 -18.29 -24.02
C TRP A 131 -3.42 -17.82 -23.48
N LEU A 132 -4.16 -18.69 -22.79
CA LEU A 132 -5.48 -18.36 -22.26
C LEU A 132 -5.47 -17.21 -21.24
N CYS A 133 -4.37 -17.05 -20.49
CA CYS A 133 -4.24 -15.99 -19.50
C CYS A 133 -3.73 -14.67 -20.09
N SER A 134 -3.08 -14.68 -21.26
CA SER A 134 -2.46 -13.49 -21.87
C SER A 134 -3.21 -12.96 -23.08
N MET A 135 -4.15 -13.73 -23.65
CA MET A 135 -4.91 -13.28 -24.81
C MET A 135 -5.91 -12.17 -24.42
N PRO A 136 -6.01 -11.09 -25.21
CA PRO A 136 -6.99 -10.05 -24.99
C PRO A 136 -8.37 -10.46 -25.47
N PHE A 137 -9.42 -10.10 -24.73
CA PHE A 137 -10.80 -10.35 -25.13
C PHE A 137 -11.45 -9.07 -25.62
N GLN A 138 -11.97 -9.09 -26.85
CA GLN A 138 -12.53 -7.89 -27.46
C GLN A 138 -14.02 -7.76 -27.14
N ALA A 139 -14.45 -6.54 -26.85
CA ALA A 139 -15.85 -6.18 -26.62
C ALA A 139 -16.27 -5.05 -27.59
N LEU A 140 -17.28 -5.28 -28.41
CA LEU A 140 -17.83 -4.28 -29.33
C LEU A 140 -18.91 -3.47 -28.62
N ASP A 141 -18.72 -2.16 -28.53
CA ASP A 141 -19.71 -1.25 -28.00
C ASP A 141 -20.83 -0.99 -29.03
N SER A 142 -22.06 -1.37 -28.68
CA SER A 142 -23.20 -1.28 -29.61
C SER A 142 -23.67 0.14 -29.88
N ASP A 143 -23.34 1.11 -29.02
CA ASP A 143 -23.78 2.50 -29.12
C ASP A 143 -22.77 3.36 -29.89
N THR A 144 -21.48 3.07 -29.73
CA THR A 144 -20.38 3.84 -30.30
C THR A 144 -19.69 3.14 -31.47
N GLU A 145 -19.93 1.84 -31.66
CA GLU A 145 -19.22 0.97 -32.62
C GLU A 145 -17.70 0.92 -32.38
N GLU A 146 -17.26 1.23 -31.15
CA GLU A 146 -15.84 1.15 -30.73
C GLU A 146 -15.51 -0.19 -30.07
N TRP A 147 -14.24 -0.60 -30.17
CA TRP A 147 -13.75 -1.84 -29.58
C TRP A 147 -13.04 -1.56 -28.25
N ASN A 148 -13.45 -2.27 -27.21
CA ASN A 148 -12.83 -2.29 -25.90
C ASN A 148 -12.07 -3.60 -25.70
N GLU A 149 -10.93 -3.54 -25.03
CA GLU A 149 -10.14 -4.71 -24.68
C GLU A 149 -10.37 -5.05 -23.21
N LEU A 150 -10.67 -6.33 -22.95
CA LEU A 150 -10.89 -6.89 -21.62
C LEU A 150 -9.80 -7.91 -21.31
N GLU A 151 -9.24 -7.81 -20.10
CA GLU A 151 -8.35 -8.82 -19.54
C GLU A 151 -9.15 -9.93 -18.84
N LEU A 152 -8.53 -11.10 -18.62
CA LEU A 152 -9.16 -12.25 -17.96
C LEU A 152 -9.76 -11.90 -16.59
N GLU A 153 -9.08 -11.03 -15.83
CA GLU A 153 -9.53 -10.56 -14.52
C GLU A 153 -10.82 -9.74 -14.60
N GLU A 154 -10.96 -8.95 -15.67
CA GLU A 154 -12.15 -8.15 -15.93
C GLU A 154 -13.33 -9.04 -16.31
N LEU A 155 -13.12 -10.12 -17.08
CA LEU A 155 -14.18 -11.09 -17.38
C LEU A 155 -14.78 -11.71 -16.12
N VAL A 156 -13.94 -12.04 -15.13
CA VAL A 156 -14.41 -12.58 -13.83
C VAL A 156 -15.11 -11.49 -13.01
N LYS A 157 -14.55 -10.27 -12.98
CA LYS A 157 -15.12 -9.13 -12.25
C LYS A 157 -16.51 -8.76 -12.76
N GLU A 158 -16.69 -8.71 -14.08
CA GLU A 158 -17.95 -8.42 -14.76
C GLU A 158 -18.89 -9.65 -14.85
N LYS A 159 -18.49 -10.78 -14.25
CA LYS A 159 -19.26 -12.04 -14.16
C LYS A 159 -19.59 -12.67 -15.53
N LEU A 160 -18.79 -12.39 -16.55
CA LEU A 160 -18.86 -13.04 -17.86
C LEU A 160 -18.37 -14.50 -17.80
N VAL A 161 -17.51 -14.81 -16.84
CA VAL A 161 -17.04 -16.16 -16.57
C VAL A 161 -16.85 -16.38 -15.07
N SER A 162 -17.00 -17.62 -14.61
CA SER A 162 -16.76 -18.02 -13.22
C SER A 162 -15.53 -18.90 -13.13
N LEU A 163 -14.35 -18.29 -12.92
CA LEU A 163 -13.06 -18.97 -12.83
C LEU A 163 -12.40 -18.74 -11.47
N ASP A 164 -11.69 -19.76 -10.98
CA ASP A 164 -10.77 -19.61 -9.85
C ASP A 164 -9.40 -19.16 -10.39
N LEU A 165 -9.22 -17.85 -10.50
CA LEU A 165 -8.00 -17.25 -11.02
C LEU A 165 -6.75 -17.64 -10.22
N LYS A 166 -6.88 -17.82 -8.89
CA LYS A 166 -5.76 -18.25 -8.06
C LYS A 166 -5.35 -19.67 -8.41
N GLN A 167 -6.31 -20.58 -8.53
CA GLN A 167 -6.02 -21.97 -8.91
C GLN A 167 -5.42 -22.07 -10.32
N ILE A 168 -5.93 -21.28 -11.28
CA ILE A 168 -5.38 -21.19 -12.64
C ILE A 168 -3.92 -20.73 -12.61
N ALA A 169 -3.62 -19.65 -11.88
CA ALA A 169 -2.26 -19.14 -11.74
C ALA A 169 -1.30 -20.18 -11.14
N LEU A 170 -1.73 -20.89 -10.09
CA LEU A 170 -0.93 -21.95 -9.48
C LEU A 170 -0.68 -23.12 -10.44
N ASN A 171 -1.72 -23.56 -11.17
CA ASN A 171 -1.60 -24.63 -12.17
C ASN A 171 -0.65 -24.24 -13.31
N LEU A 172 -0.74 -23.01 -13.81
CA LEU A 172 0.18 -22.45 -14.81
C LEU A 172 1.62 -22.45 -14.30
N MET A 173 1.86 -21.90 -13.11
CA MET A 173 3.20 -21.80 -12.53
C MET A 173 3.79 -23.19 -12.27
N TYR A 174 3.00 -24.14 -11.79
CA TYR A 174 3.43 -25.54 -11.60
C TYR A 174 3.76 -26.21 -12.94
N ALA A 175 2.91 -26.05 -13.96
CA ALA A 175 3.17 -26.57 -15.30
C ALA A 175 4.48 -26.01 -15.86
N LYS A 176 4.69 -24.68 -15.73
CA LYS A 176 5.90 -24.03 -16.21
C LYS A 176 7.14 -24.47 -15.45
N TYR A 177 7.04 -24.69 -14.14
CA TYR A 177 8.13 -25.24 -13.34
C TYR A 177 8.58 -26.60 -13.89
N GLN A 178 7.64 -27.50 -14.18
CA GLN A 178 7.94 -28.84 -14.70
C GLN A 178 8.44 -28.82 -16.16
N ALA A 179 8.03 -27.82 -16.95
CA ALA A 179 8.32 -27.73 -18.37
C ALA A 179 9.67 -27.04 -18.69
N ALA A 180 10.10 -26.08 -17.88
CA ALA A 180 11.32 -25.30 -18.09
C ALA A 180 12.38 -25.61 -17.04
N GLU A 181 13.64 -25.25 -17.28
CA GLU A 181 14.75 -25.39 -16.33
C GLU A 181 15.59 -24.11 -16.24
N GLY A 182 16.38 -23.96 -15.18
CA GLY A 182 17.36 -22.89 -15.02
C GLY A 182 16.76 -21.48 -15.11
N GLU A 183 17.48 -20.60 -15.80
CA GLU A 183 17.11 -19.19 -15.96
C GLU A 183 15.79 -18.99 -16.70
N GLU A 184 15.44 -19.87 -17.65
CA GLU A 184 14.16 -19.79 -18.37
C GLU A 184 12.98 -19.98 -17.41
N ARG A 185 13.10 -20.96 -16.49
CA ARG A 185 12.09 -21.21 -15.45
C ARG A 185 11.94 -19.99 -14.55
N ALA A 186 13.05 -19.45 -14.05
CA ALA A 186 13.04 -18.26 -13.18
C ALA A 186 12.40 -17.05 -13.88
N ALA A 187 12.84 -16.73 -15.09
CA ALA A 187 12.32 -15.59 -15.84
C ALA A 187 10.81 -15.71 -16.12
N ALA A 188 10.34 -16.90 -16.50
CA ALA A 188 8.92 -17.14 -16.74
C ALA A 188 8.07 -16.99 -15.47
N LEU A 189 8.50 -17.58 -14.35
CA LEU A 189 7.80 -17.43 -13.07
C LEU A 189 7.77 -15.98 -12.61
N TYR A 190 8.87 -15.24 -12.73
CA TYR A 190 8.91 -13.81 -12.42
C TYR A 190 7.90 -13.00 -13.26
N ARG A 191 7.80 -13.30 -14.56
CA ARG A 191 6.78 -12.70 -15.43
C ARG A 191 5.38 -12.97 -14.90
N TYR A 192 5.08 -14.20 -14.49
CA TYR A 192 3.75 -14.54 -13.95
C TYR A 192 3.44 -13.85 -12.64
N PHE A 193 4.41 -13.67 -11.74
CA PHE A 193 4.20 -12.89 -10.52
C PHE A 193 3.82 -11.42 -10.79
N SER A 194 4.10 -10.88 -11.97
CA SER A 194 3.67 -9.53 -12.37
C SER A 194 2.20 -9.42 -12.76
N TRP A 195 1.52 -10.55 -13.01
CA TRP A 195 0.11 -10.59 -13.39
C TRP A 195 -0.79 -10.35 -12.17
N GLY A 196 -1.91 -9.65 -12.35
CA GLY A 196 -2.81 -9.27 -11.26
C GLY A 196 -3.38 -10.47 -10.50
N MET A 197 -3.72 -11.55 -11.22
CA MET A 197 -4.25 -12.79 -10.67
C MET A 197 -3.25 -13.56 -9.81
N CYS A 198 -1.96 -13.27 -9.96
CA CYS A 198 -0.89 -13.88 -9.19
C CYS A 198 -0.57 -13.11 -7.91
N LYS A 199 -1.23 -11.98 -7.67
CA LYS A 199 -0.97 -11.12 -6.52
C LYS A 199 -1.23 -11.85 -5.21
N GLY A 200 -0.20 -11.95 -4.38
CA GLY A 200 -0.25 -12.59 -3.06
C GLY A 200 -0.03 -14.11 -3.09
N ILE A 201 0.23 -14.70 -4.27
CA ILE A 201 0.74 -16.08 -4.36
C ILE A 201 2.19 -16.08 -3.88
N LYS A 202 2.54 -17.05 -3.03
CA LYS A 202 3.92 -17.34 -2.65
C LYS A 202 4.52 -18.45 -3.51
N VAL A 203 5.83 -18.40 -3.72
CA VAL A 203 6.55 -19.44 -4.48
C VAL A 203 6.35 -20.84 -3.87
N GLU A 204 6.22 -20.94 -2.54
CA GLU A 204 6.00 -22.22 -1.87
C GLU A 204 4.66 -22.87 -2.21
N GLU A 205 3.63 -22.08 -2.54
CA GLU A 205 2.30 -22.61 -2.88
C GLU A 205 2.34 -23.42 -4.19
N ILE A 206 3.28 -23.09 -5.09
CA ILE A 206 3.49 -23.82 -6.34
C ILE A 206 3.96 -25.25 -6.07
N PHE A 207 4.68 -25.48 -4.96
CA PHE A 207 5.33 -26.76 -4.69
C PHE A 207 4.37 -27.90 -4.34
N ILE A 208 3.10 -27.59 -4.04
CA ILE A 208 2.13 -28.55 -3.52
C ILE A 208 0.84 -28.67 -4.34
N VAL A 209 0.72 -27.93 -5.45
CA VAL A 209 -0.55 -27.82 -6.19
C VAL A 209 -0.77 -28.92 -7.24
N GLY A 210 0.30 -29.48 -7.79
CA GLY A 210 0.22 -30.37 -8.94
C GLY A 210 0.14 -31.87 -8.62
N PRO A 211 0.01 -32.71 -9.65
CA PRO A 211 -0.18 -34.16 -9.51
C PRO A 211 1.07 -34.91 -9.03
N GLU A 212 2.24 -34.28 -9.02
CA GLU A 212 3.52 -34.89 -8.61
C GLU A 212 4.33 -33.94 -7.74
N GLU A 213 5.18 -34.51 -6.89
CA GLU A 213 6.17 -33.72 -6.15
C GLU A 213 7.18 -33.07 -7.10
N LEU A 214 7.43 -31.77 -6.91
CA LEU A 214 8.43 -31.05 -7.69
C LEU A 214 9.84 -31.51 -7.33
N LYS A 215 10.65 -31.78 -8.35
CA LYS A 215 12.06 -32.15 -8.18
C LYS A 215 12.95 -30.92 -8.20
N GLY A 216 14.08 -31.01 -7.50
CA GLY A 216 15.13 -29.99 -7.56
C GLY A 216 14.74 -28.65 -6.95
N ILE A 217 13.81 -28.63 -5.98
CA ILE A 217 13.36 -27.39 -5.31
C ILE A 217 14.56 -26.63 -4.74
N ASP A 218 15.46 -27.30 -4.02
CA ASP A 218 16.64 -26.65 -3.44
C ASP A 218 17.54 -25.98 -4.49
N VAL A 219 17.71 -26.64 -5.65
CA VAL A 219 18.51 -26.10 -6.77
C VAL A 219 17.79 -24.91 -7.39
N PHE A 220 16.49 -25.03 -7.64
CA PHE A 220 15.67 -23.94 -8.15
C PHE A 220 15.69 -22.72 -7.23
N MET A 221 15.61 -22.91 -5.90
CA MET A 221 15.62 -21.79 -4.97
C MET A 221 16.93 -21.00 -5.03
N GLU A 222 18.07 -21.67 -5.22
CA GLU A 222 19.36 -21.00 -5.45
C GLU A 222 19.39 -20.23 -6.78
N GLU A 223 18.88 -20.83 -7.86
CA GLU A 223 18.74 -20.18 -9.17
C GLU A 223 17.80 -18.96 -9.11
N TRP A 224 16.68 -19.10 -8.38
CA TRP A 224 15.66 -18.08 -8.17
C TRP A 224 16.23 -16.89 -7.38
N ILE A 225 16.93 -17.16 -6.28
CA ILE A 225 17.65 -16.13 -5.52
C ILE A 225 18.68 -15.43 -6.41
N SER A 226 19.46 -16.17 -7.19
CA SER A 226 20.45 -15.58 -8.11
C SER A 226 19.81 -14.70 -9.20
N PHE A 227 18.70 -15.15 -9.78
CA PHE A 227 17.93 -14.39 -10.76
C PHE A 227 17.40 -13.09 -10.15
N LEU A 228 16.77 -13.17 -8.98
CA LEU A 228 16.16 -12.01 -8.32
C LEU A 228 17.20 -11.00 -7.83
N LYS A 229 18.36 -11.46 -7.33
CA LYS A 229 19.50 -10.58 -7.00
C LYS A 229 19.95 -9.69 -8.16
N ASN A 230 19.72 -10.12 -9.39
CA ASN A 230 20.11 -9.39 -10.59
C ASN A 230 18.95 -8.62 -11.23
N THR A 231 17.70 -8.83 -10.78
CA THR A 231 16.50 -8.23 -11.35
C THR A 231 16.11 -6.96 -10.62
N ASP A 232 15.87 -5.87 -11.35
CA ASP A 232 15.49 -4.60 -10.72
C ASP A 232 13.98 -4.55 -10.41
N GLY A 233 13.61 -3.76 -9.39
CA GLY A 233 12.21 -3.43 -9.10
C GLY A 233 11.72 -3.95 -7.75
N ASP A 234 10.67 -3.30 -7.24
CA ASP A 234 10.12 -3.58 -5.90
C ASP A 234 9.68 -5.04 -5.76
N MET A 235 9.01 -5.59 -6.78
CA MET A 235 8.58 -6.99 -6.82
C MET A 235 9.76 -7.97 -6.69
N ALA A 236 10.89 -7.69 -7.33
CA ALA A 236 12.08 -8.52 -7.21
C ALA A 236 12.63 -8.51 -5.77
N GLY A 237 12.64 -7.35 -5.11
CA GLY A 237 13.03 -7.24 -3.70
C GLY A 237 12.10 -8.03 -2.76
N ASP A 238 10.78 -7.94 -2.99
CA ASP A 238 9.78 -8.66 -2.21
C ASP A 238 9.96 -10.18 -2.35
N LEU A 239 9.99 -10.68 -3.60
CA LEU A 239 10.17 -12.11 -3.90
C LEU A 239 11.53 -12.64 -3.41
N LEU A 240 12.58 -11.82 -3.47
CA LEU A 240 13.92 -12.19 -2.99
C LEU A 240 13.92 -12.38 -1.48
N SER A 241 13.17 -11.55 -0.76
CA SER A 241 13.04 -11.66 0.68
C SER A 241 12.36 -12.97 1.09
N ASP A 242 11.24 -13.30 0.44
CA ASP A 242 10.53 -14.56 0.66
C ASP A 242 11.43 -15.77 0.33
N ALA A 243 12.12 -15.72 -0.81
CA ALA A 243 13.02 -16.79 -1.25
C ALA A 243 14.18 -17.03 -0.27
N CYS A 244 14.79 -15.96 0.27
CA CYS A 244 15.85 -16.09 1.26
C CYS A 244 15.34 -16.71 2.57
N ILE A 245 14.16 -16.26 3.04
CA ILE A 245 13.54 -16.79 4.26
C ILE A 245 13.21 -18.27 4.11
N TYR A 246 12.67 -18.68 2.96
CA TYR A 246 12.41 -20.10 2.67
C TYR A 246 13.68 -20.94 2.70
N GLN A 247 14.74 -20.49 2.01
CA GLN A 247 15.94 -21.30 1.78
C GLN A 247 16.86 -21.39 3.00
N GLY A 248 16.97 -20.34 3.80
CA GLY A 248 17.90 -20.30 4.93
C GLY A 248 17.50 -19.37 6.06
N GLY A 249 16.23 -18.99 6.12
CA GLY A 249 15.69 -18.14 7.18
C GLY A 249 16.29 -16.74 7.20
N ILE A 250 16.23 -16.11 8.38
CA ILE A 250 16.63 -14.73 8.57
C ILE A 250 18.13 -14.49 8.30
N ASP A 251 18.99 -15.48 8.59
CA ASP A 251 20.44 -15.35 8.37
C ASP A 251 20.76 -15.18 6.88
N ARG A 252 20.14 -16.01 6.03
CA ARG A 252 20.24 -15.93 4.56
C ARG A 252 19.76 -14.57 4.04
N LEU A 253 18.66 -14.06 4.59
CA LEU A 253 18.14 -12.74 4.22
C LEU A 253 19.12 -11.61 4.61
N CYS A 254 19.70 -11.68 5.82
CA CYS A 254 20.68 -10.70 6.29
C CYS A 254 21.95 -10.69 5.45
N GLU A 255 22.48 -11.86 5.08
CA GLU A 255 23.64 -11.99 4.20
C GLU A 255 23.35 -11.43 2.81
N THR A 256 22.21 -11.79 2.24
CA THR A 256 21.79 -11.32 0.91
C THR A 256 21.56 -9.81 0.90
N ALA A 257 20.95 -9.24 1.93
CA ALA A 257 20.75 -7.80 2.06
C ALA A 257 22.07 -7.01 1.97
N LYS A 258 23.15 -7.55 2.56
CA LYS A 258 24.49 -6.95 2.50
C LYS A 258 25.08 -7.03 1.09
N GLU A 259 24.94 -8.18 0.44
CA GLU A 259 25.49 -8.46 -0.88
C GLU A 259 24.88 -7.56 -1.96
N VAL A 260 23.55 -7.39 -1.95
CA VAL A 260 22.83 -6.66 -3.01
C VAL A 260 22.29 -5.30 -2.56
N SER A 261 22.86 -4.71 -1.51
CA SER A 261 22.39 -3.47 -0.88
C SER A 261 22.19 -2.29 -1.84
N ALA A 262 23.00 -2.20 -2.90
CA ALA A 262 22.89 -1.14 -3.91
C ALA A 262 21.64 -1.29 -4.81
N LYS A 263 21.19 -2.52 -5.05
CA LYS A 263 20.04 -2.84 -5.92
C LYS A 263 18.76 -3.05 -5.11
N HIS A 264 18.89 -3.75 -3.98
CA HIS A 264 17.79 -4.11 -3.08
C HIS A 264 18.00 -3.65 -1.64
N PRO A 265 18.07 -2.33 -1.38
CA PRO A 265 18.23 -1.83 -0.02
C PRO A 265 17.03 -2.15 0.90
N VAL A 266 15.86 -2.47 0.32
CA VAL A 266 14.66 -2.86 1.07
C VAL A 266 14.83 -4.18 1.84
N LEU A 267 15.75 -5.05 1.43
CA LEU A 267 16.00 -6.30 2.17
C LEU A 267 16.47 -6.04 3.60
N PHE A 268 17.19 -4.93 3.86
CA PHE A 268 17.53 -4.54 5.23
C PHE A 268 16.30 -4.16 6.05
N GLU A 269 15.32 -3.46 5.45
CA GLU A 269 14.04 -3.12 6.09
C GLU A 269 13.31 -4.41 6.49
N TYR A 270 13.17 -5.36 5.56
CA TYR A 270 12.50 -6.64 5.78
C TYR A 270 13.23 -7.50 6.81
N ALA A 271 14.55 -7.56 6.76
CA ALA A 271 15.36 -8.29 7.74
C ALA A 271 15.20 -7.70 9.14
N CYS A 272 15.30 -6.37 9.30
CA CYS A 272 15.12 -5.72 10.59
C CYS A 272 13.70 -5.96 11.14
N GLN A 273 12.68 -5.89 10.28
CA GLN A 273 11.30 -6.15 10.69
C GLN A 273 11.10 -7.59 11.16
N GLN A 274 11.69 -8.56 10.47
CA GLN A 274 11.61 -9.97 10.87
C GLN A 274 12.35 -10.23 12.19
N LEU A 275 13.54 -9.66 12.38
CA LEU A 275 14.29 -9.76 13.64
C LEU A 275 13.49 -9.20 14.83
N LEU A 276 12.81 -8.06 14.65
CA LEU A 276 11.93 -7.52 15.69
C LEU A 276 10.72 -8.43 15.96
N ASN A 277 10.13 -9.03 14.93
CA ASN A 277 9.01 -9.98 15.10
C ASN A 277 9.46 -11.22 15.90
N GLU A 278 10.70 -11.65 15.71
CA GLU A 278 11.33 -12.76 16.44
C GLU A 278 11.90 -12.36 17.82
N LYS A 279 11.73 -11.09 18.25
CA LYS A 279 12.28 -10.54 19.51
C LYS A 279 13.80 -10.67 19.61
N LYS A 280 14.48 -10.35 18.50
CA LYS A 280 15.93 -10.34 18.35
C LYS A 280 16.43 -8.90 18.25
N GLU A 281 16.20 -8.11 19.29
CA GLU A 281 16.48 -6.67 19.29
C GLU A 281 17.98 -6.38 19.09
N ILE A 282 18.87 -7.16 19.70
CA ILE A 282 20.33 -6.99 19.57
C ILE A 282 20.78 -7.14 18.11
N GLU A 283 20.25 -8.15 17.42
CA GLU A 283 20.59 -8.45 16.04
C GLU A 283 20.00 -7.40 15.09
N CYS A 284 18.76 -6.96 15.35
CA CYS A 284 18.12 -5.86 14.61
C CYS A 284 18.91 -4.55 14.74
N GLU A 285 19.32 -4.19 15.96
CA GLU A 285 20.11 -2.98 16.20
C GLU A 285 21.44 -3.02 15.43
N LYS A 286 22.14 -4.15 15.52
CA LYS A 286 23.42 -4.36 14.82
C LYS A 286 23.26 -4.27 13.30
N LEU A 287 22.29 -4.99 12.72
CA LEU A 287 22.04 -4.99 11.28
C LEU A 287 21.60 -3.59 10.80
N GLY A 288 20.76 -2.92 11.57
CA GLY A 288 20.30 -1.57 11.30
C GLY A 288 21.45 -0.57 11.22
N LEU A 289 22.32 -0.53 12.23
CA LEU A 289 23.51 0.33 12.24
C LEU A 289 24.48 0.01 11.09
N GLU A 290 24.70 -1.27 10.79
CA GLU A 290 25.52 -1.69 9.65
C GLU A 290 24.94 -1.17 8.33
N SER A 291 23.63 -1.32 8.12
CA SER A 291 22.95 -0.84 6.91
C SER A 291 23.03 0.69 6.78
N ILE A 292 22.93 1.43 7.88
CA ILE A 292 23.02 2.90 7.89
C ILE A 292 24.40 3.37 7.41
N GLY A 293 25.45 2.61 7.70
CA GLY A 293 26.82 2.87 7.24
C GLY A 293 27.08 2.51 5.78
N ILE A 294 26.26 1.64 5.18
CA ILE A 294 26.42 1.16 3.80
C ILE A 294 25.54 1.96 2.83
N LEU A 295 24.30 2.25 3.21
CA LEU A 295 23.30 2.84 2.33
C LEU A 295 23.50 4.35 2.12
N PRO A 296 23.26 4.88 0.90
CA PRO A 296 23.33 6.32 0.63
C PRO A 296 22.45 7.16 1.56
N GLU A 297 22.95 8.33 1.97
CA GLU A 297 22.30 9.12 3.04
C GLU A 297 20.89 9.60 2.71
N ASN A 298 20.60 9.80 1.42
CA ASN A 298 19.37 10.33 0.90
C ASN A 298 18.31 9.26 0.57
N LEU A 299 18.59 7.96 0.72
CA LEU A 299 17.58 6.93 0.44
C LEU A 299 16.49 6.88 1.52
N VAL A 300 15.23 6.97 1.13
CA VAL A 300 14.08 6.94 2.05
C VAL A 300 14.02 5.64 2.86
N VAL A 301 14.34 4.50 2.26
CA VAL A 301 14.39 3.20 2.95
C VAL A 301 15.39 3.18 4.11
N ARG A 302 16.48 3.94 4.03
CA ARG A 302 17.45 4.11 5.14
C ARG A 302 16.79 4.71 6.38
N GLY A 303 15.82 5.60 6.19
CA GLY A 303 15.07 6.20 7.30
C GLY A 303 14.11 5.23 7.96
N LYS A 304 13.48 4.36 7.18
CA LYS A 304 12.64 3.28 7.73
C LYS A 304 13.44 2.25 8.52
N ILE A 305 14.64 1.89 8.02
CA ILE A 305 15.54 1.01 8.77
C ILE A 305 15.95 1.66 10.09
N ALA A 306 16.31 2.94 10.07
CA ALA A 306 16.61 3.69 11.29
C ALA A 306 15.43 3.68 12.28
N ASP A 307 14.18 3.78 11.82
CA ASP A 307 12.99 3.66 12.67
C ASP A 307 12.85 2.27 13.32
N LEU A 308 13.19 1.20 12.59
CA LEU A 308 13.23 -0.17 13.15
C LEU A 308 14.38 -0.32 14.16
N THR A 309 15.55 0.24 13.86
CA THR A 309 16.70 0.29 14.79
C THR A 309 16.33 1.03 16.08
N VAL A 310 15.59 2.14 16.00
CA VAL A 310 15.08 2.85 17.19
C VAL A 310 14.16 1.95 18.01
N LYS A 311 13.30 1.15 17.37
CA LYS A 311 12.42 0.20 18.10
C LYS A 311 13.25 -0.81 18.89
N ALA A 312 14.32 -1.36 18.31
CA ALA A 312 15.26 -2.23 19.01
C ALA A 312 16.00 -1.49 20.15
N ALA A 313 16.63 -0.36 19.85
CA ALA A 313 17.43 0.42 20.80
C ALA A 313 16.62 0.90 22.02
N LYS A 314 15.33 1.20 21.84
CA LYS A 314 14.42 1.53 22.95
C LYS A 314 14.22 0.37 23.92
N GLN A 315 14.11 -0.86 23.41
CA GLN A 315 13.99 -2.05 24.26
C GLN A 315 15.30 -2.35 24.99
N LEU A 316 16.43 -2.05 24.36
CA LEU A 316 17.77 -2.25 24.93
C LEU A 316 18.21 -1.11 25.86
N GLY A 317 17.55 0.06 25.79
CA GLY A 317 17.90 1.25 26.58
C GLY A 317 19.10 2.04 26.04
N HIS A 318 19.44 1.89 24.76
CA HIS A 318 20.58 2.55 24.12
C HIS A 318 20.20 3.94 23.59
N ALA A 319 20.25 4.95 24.46
CA ALA A 319 19.80 6.32 24.15
C ALA A 319 20.65 7.04 23.09
N ASP A 320 21.94 6.72 23.00
CA ASP A 320 22.89 7.23 22.01
C ASP A 320 22.53 6.74 20.59
N ILE A 321 22.17 5.47 20.45
CA ILE A 321 21.73 4.88 19.18
C ILE A 321 20.39 5.51 18.75
N ILE A 322 19.46 5.73 19.68
CA ILE A 322 18.19 6.40 19.38
C ILE A 322 18.44 7.80 18.79
N LYS A 323 19.39 8.55 19.38
CA LYS A 323 19.77 9.87 18.88
C LYS A 323 20.31 9.80 17.46
N GLU A 324 21.30 8.94 17.22
CA GLU A 324 21.90 8.75 15.89
C GLU A 324 20.83 8.40 14.85
N CYS A 325 19.97 7.43 15.15
CA CYS A 325 18.93 6.99 14.23
C CYS A 325 17.87 8.06 13.94
N TYR A 326 17.54 8.94 14.89
CA TYR A 326 16.64 10.07 14.62
C TYR A 326 17.24 11.07 13.62
N GLU A 327 18.53 11.36 13.72
CA GLU A 327 19.22 12.20 12.75
C GLU A 327 19.28 11.54 11.37
N VAL A 328 19.57 10.23 11.32
CA VAL A 328 19.57 9.43 10.09
C VAL A 328 18.18 9.42 9.44
N ALA A 329 17.13 9.14 10.22
CA ALA A 329 15.75 9.10 9.73
C ALA A 329 15.33 10.43 9.10
N PHE A 330 15.71 11.55 9.71
CA PHE A 330 15.42 12.86 9.13
C PHE A 330 16.20 13.15 7.84
N ARG A 331 17.47 12.75 7.75
CA ARG A 331 18.28 12.92 6.53
C ARG A 331 17.78 12.07 5.37
N ALA A 332 17.35 10.85 5.66
CA ALA A 332 16.80 9.91 4.71
C ALA A 332 15.36 10.26 4.28
N GLU A 333 14.52 10.75 5.20
CA GLU A 333 13.15 11.15 4.91
C GLU A 333 12.77 12.36 5.77
N SER A 334 12.84 13.56 5.20
CA SER A 334 12.73 14.83 5.95
C SER A 334 11.29 15.24 6.29
N THR A 335 10.46 14.28 6.70
CA THR A 335 9.07 14.52 7.11
C THR A 335 8.98 15.41 8.36
N LEU A 336 7.82 16.04 8.56
CA LEU A 336 7.53 16.77 9.79
C LEU A 336 7.65 15.86 11.03
N ASN A 337 7.27 14.59 10.89
CA ASN A 337 7.34 13.63 11.99
C ASN A 337 8.79 13.42 12.45
N ASN A 338 9.71 13.18 11.50
CA ASN A 338 11.12 13.00 11.81
C ASN A 338 11.75 14.29 12.34
N TYR A 339 11.33 15.45 11.82
CA TYR A 339 11.82 16.73 12.33
C TYR A 339 11.43 16.98 13.79
N LEU A 340 10.17 16.69 14.16
CA LEU A 340 9.69 16.89 15.54
C LEU A 340 10.36 15.95 16.54
N ARG A 341 10.77 14.73 16.14
CA ARG A 341 11.53 13.81 17.00
C ARG A 341 12.87 14.39 17.44
N LEU A 342 13.51 15.21 16.60
CA LEU A 342 14.79 15.85 16.94
C LEU A 342 14.66 16.77 18.14
N PHE A 343 13.49 17.39 18.35
CA PHE A 343 13.24 18.19 19.55
C PHE A 343 13.20 17.36 20.83
N GLU A 344 13.01 16.04 20.78
CA GLU A 344 13.00 15.17 21.96
C GLU A 344 14.41 14.89 22.50
N LEU A 345 15.45 15.25 21.75
CA LEU A 345 16.85 15.08 22.13
C LEU A 345 17.31 16.19 23.10
N SER A 346 18.28 15.87 23.96
CA SER A 346 18.79 16.80 24.97
C SER A 346 19.52 18.01 24.37
N ASP A 347 20.19 17.84 23.23
CA ASP A 347 20.93 18.88 22.49
C ASP A 347 20.23 19.31 21.19
N TYR A 348 18.89 19.31 21.21
CA TYR A 348 18.08 19.51 20.01
C TYR A 348 18.38 20.79 19.22
N GLN A 349 18.79 21.90 19.86
CA GLN A 349 18.87 23.22 19.21
C GLN A 349 19.78 23.23 17.98
N ASP A 350 21.02 22.75 18.14
CA ASP A 350 21.99 22.67 17.04
C ASP A 350 21.57 21.65 15.98
N ILE A 351 20.99 20.53 16.42
CA ILE A 351 20.51 19.45 15.54
C ILE A 351 19.37 19.94 14.65
N THR A 352 18.36 20.60 15.23
CA THR A 352 17.19 21.11 14.50
C THR A 352 17.58 22.22 13.54
N ASP A 353 18.51 23.10 13.91
CA ASP A 353 18.98 24.16 13.01
C ASP A 353 19.73 23.60 11.79
N LYS A 354 20.58 22.58 12.00
CA LYS A 354 21.26 21.88 10.89
C LYS A 354 20.24 21.14 10.02
N ALA A 355 19.28 20.45 10.63
CA ALA A 355 18.20 19.75 9.95
C ALA A 355 17.34 20.70 9.09
N ALA A 356 16.97 21.88 9.60
CA ALA A 356 16.22 22.88 8.84
C ALA A 356 17.01 23.41 7.64
N LYS A 357 18.33 23.64 7.78
CA LYS A 357 19.20 24.04 6.66
C LYS A 357 19.27 22.95 5.59
N TYR A 358 19.42 21.70 6.00
CA TYR A 358 19.40 20.54 5.09
C TYR A 358 18.07 20.45 4.32
N ALA A 359 16.93 20.48 5.03
CA ALA A 359 15.61 20.42 4.40
C ALA A 359 15.36 21.53 3.38
N ASN A 360 15.86 22.74 3.64
CA ASN A 360 15.76 23.84 2.70
C ASN A 360 16.57 23.61 1.40
N ALA A 361 17.71 22.90 1.50
CA ALA A 361 18.61 22.59 0.39
C ALA A 361 18.18 21.38 -0.46
N LEU A 362 17.23 20.57 0.02
CA LEU A 362 16.73 19.39 -0.72
C LEU A 362 16.10 19.76 -2.08
N PRO A 363 16.15 18.85 -3.07
CA PRO A 363 15.47 19.05 -4.34
C PRO A 363 13.95 19.20 -4.14
N GLU A 364 13.35 20.07 -4.96
CA GLU A 364 11.90 20.18 -5.05
C GLU A 364 11.41 19.28 -6.18
N ARG A 365 10.71 18.20 -5.84
CA ARG A 365 10.00 17.38 -6.82
C ARG A 365 8.49 17.49 -6.60
N PRO A 366 7.68 17.59 -7.67
CA PRO A 366 6.24 17.43 -7.55
C PRO A 366 5.92 16.01 -7.09
N VAL A 367 4.85 15.87 -6.29
CA VAL A 367 4.42 14.59 -5.69
C VAL A 367 4.09 13.51 -6.75
N TRP A 368 3.93 13.90 -8.01
CA TRP A 368 3.42 13.06 -9.10
C TRP A 368 4.50 12.45 -10.01
N GLU A 369 5.79 12.70 -9.76
CA GLU A 369 6.85 11.96 -10.46
C GLU A 369 6.87 10.52 -9.91
N GLY A 370 6.12 9.64 -10.57
CA GLY A 370 6.00 8.24 -10.22
C GLY A 370 7.36 7.56 -10.28
N ASN A 371 7.99 7.39 -9.13
CA ASN A 371 9.18 6.55 -9.05
C ASN A 371 8.71 5.10 -9.13
N HIS A 372 8.98 4.44 -10.27
CA HIS A 372 8.58 3.04 -10.51
C HIS A 372 9.27 2.05 -9.56
N ASN A 373 10.37 2.47 -8.92
CA ASN A 373 11.11 1.70 -7.95
C ASN A 373 11.13 2.48 -6.61
N LYS A 374 10.31 2.05 -5.65
CA LYS A 374 10.16 2.73 -4.34
C LYS A 374 11.32 2.44 -3.40
N GLN A 375 11.98 1.28 -3.52
CA GLN A 375 13.14 0.95 -2.69
C GLN A 375 14.35 1.87 -2.95
N LEU A 376 14.46 2.47 -4.15
CA LEU A 376 15.49 3.46 -4.51
C LEU A 376 15.01 4.92 -4.44
N LEU A 377 13.90 5.19 -3.74
CA LEU A 377 13.40 6.55 -3.59
C LEU A 377 14.37 7.42 -2.80
N GLU A 378 14.78 8.52 -3.41
CA GLU A 378 15.61 9.54 -2.77
C GLU A 378 14.77 10.61 -2.09
N ASN A 379 15.32 11.21 -1.02
CA ASN A 379 14.68 12.25 -0.24
C ASN A 379 14.50 13.54 -1.06
N TYR A 380 13.30 14.08 -1.00
CA TYR A 380 12.94 15.37 -1.59
C TYR A 380 11.89 16.04 -0.71
N LEU A 381 11.73 17.36 -0.86
CA LEU A 381 10.68 18.09 -0.18
C LEU A 381 9.98 19.05 -1.12
N SER A 382 8.65 19.03 -1.09
CA SER A 382 7.87 20.07 -1.76
C SER A 382 8.10 21.42 -1.08
N LYS A 383 7.90 22.50 -1.85
CA LYS A 383 8.02 23.87 -1.37
C LYS A 383 7.18 24.13 -0.10
N ASP A 384 5.99 23.56 -0.02
CA ASP A 384 5.12 23.72 1.15
C ASP A 384 5.66 22.98 2.37
N HIS A 385 6.18 21.76 2.22
CA HIS A 385 6.81 21.05 3.34
C HIS A 385 8.07 21.75 3.84
N LYS A 386 8.89 22.34 2.95
CA LYS A 386 10.04 23.18 3.38
C LYS A 386 9.59 24.34 4.26
N LYS A 387 8.49 25.00 3.91
CA LYS A 387 7.90 26.08 4.73
C LYS A 387 7.37 25.57 6.07
N VAL A 388 6.82 24.36 6.12
CA VAL A 388 6.44 23.72 7.39
C VAL A 388 7.67 23.53 8.28
N ILE A 389 8.77 22.97 7.78
CA ILE A 389 10.01 22.80 8.56
C ILE A 389 10.51 24.16 9.08
N ARG A 390 10.53 25.20 8.24
CA ARG A 390 10.86 26.58 8.67
C ARG A 390 9.96 27.11 9.78
N PHE A 391 8.65 26.85 9.72
CA PHE A 391 7.73 27.22 10.80
C PHE A 391 8.13 26.55 12.11
N PHE A 392 8.41 25.24 12.09
CA PHE A 392 8.84 24.51 13.28
C PHE A 392 10.26 24.85 13.73
N ASN A 393 11.12 25.39 12.86
CA ASN A 393 12.41 25.97 13.24
C ASN A 393 12.30 27.38 13.84
N GLY A 394 11.09 27.92 14.03
CA GLY A 394 10.89 29.23 14.65
C GLY A 394 11.01 30.42 13.70
N GLU A 395 11.09 30.21 12.38
CA GLU A 395 11.13 31.28 11.38
C GLU A 395 9.74 31.91 11.13
N PHE A 396 9.00 32.20 12.20
CA PHE A 396 7.61 32.62 12.16
C PHE A 396 7.40 33.88 11.31
N ASP A 397 8.29 34.86 11.42
CA ASP A 397 8.17 36.11 10.67
C ASP A 397 8.34 35.94 9.16
N TYR A 398 9.17 35.00 8.74
CA TYR A 398 9.32 34.65 7.33
C TYR A 398 8.02 34.03 6.80
N ILE A 399 7.49 33.03 7.53
CA ILE A 399 6.25 32.33 7.15
C ILE A 399 5.05 33.27 7.17
N PHE A 400 4.95 34.13 8.18
CA PHE A 400 3.96 35.18 8.28
C PHE A 400 3.97 36.10 7.06
N LYS A 401 5.15 36.61 6.66
CA LYS A 401 5.31 37.50 5.50
C LYS A 401 4.96 36.80 4.19
N ASP A 402 5.33 35.54 4.04
CA ASP A 402 4.99 34.73 2.86
C ASP A 402 3.48 34.50 2.75
N CYS A 403 2.86 34.08 3.85
CA CYS A 403 1.42 33.83 3.95
C CYS A 403 0.59 35.10 3.66
N LYS A 404 1.04 36.26 4.14
CA LYS A 404 0.37 37.55 3.90
C LYS A 404 0.37 38.00 2.43
N LYS A 405 1.32 37.52 1.61
CA LYS A 405 1.36 37.83 0.17
C LYS A 405 0.31 37.08 -0.62
N ASP A 406 -0.12 35.92 -0.12
CA ASP A 406 -1.17 35.13 -0.74
C ASP A 406 -2.54 35.83 -0.51
N LYS A 407 -3.20 36.20 -1.61
CA LYS A 407 -4.49 36.90 -1.61
C LYS A 407 -5.68 35.96 -1.80
N THR A 408 -5.48 34.66 -1.72
CA THR A 408 -6.54 33.66 -1.91
C THR A 408 -7.55 33.73 -0.77
N GLU A 409 -8.81 34.04 -1.10
CA GLU A 409 -9.92 34.17 -0.13
C GLU A 409 -10.81 32.91 -0.09
N LEU A 410 -11.15 32.37 -1.26
CA LEU A 410 -11.93 31.13 -1.43
C LEU A 410 -11.01 30.00 -1.92
N GLY A 411 -11.29 28.75 -1.52
CA GLY A 411 -10.44 27.61 -1.90
C GLY A 411 -9.09 27.49 -1.18
N TRP A 412 -8.71 28.44 -0.32
CA TRP A 412 -7.40 28.45 0.37
C TRP A 412 -7.10 27.21 1.26
N SER A 413 -8.10 26.36 1.52
CA SER A 413 -7.96 25.15 2.35
C SER A 413 -7.12 24.07 1.67
N SER A 414 -7.00 24.11 0.34
CA SER A 414 -6.12 23.26 -0.46
C SER A 414 -4.79 23.95 -0.80
N LYS A 415 -4.54 25.15 -0.24
CA LYS A 415 -3.28 25.89 -0.36
C LYS A 415 -2.54 25.87 0.97
N PHE A 416 -1.28 26.33 0.96
CA PHE A 416 -0.45 26.41 2.17
C PHE A 416 -1.08 27.20 3.33
N LYS A 417 -1.94 28.19 3.03
CA LYS A 417 -2.74 28.91 4.05
C LYS A 417 -3.63 27.99 4.89
N GLY A 418 -4.15 26.92 4.30
CA GLY A 418 -4.95 25.90 4.98
C GLY A 418 -4.18 25.15 6.08
N VAL A 419 -2.85 25.16 6.05
CA VAL A 419 -1.99 24.62 7.12
C VAL A 419 -1.51 25.74 8.04
N THR A 420 -1.04 26.83 7.45
CA THR A 420 -0.33 27.90 8.17
C THR A 420 -1.22 28.67 9.15
N VAL A 421 -2.44 29.06 8.73
CA VAL A 421 -3.34 29.82 9.62
C VAL A 421 -3.73 29.01 10.86
N PRO A 422 -4.16 27.73 10.73
CA PRO A 422 -4.32 26.85 11.89
C PRO A 422 -3.09 26.74 12.79
N LEU A 423 -1.89 26.57 12.21
CA LEU A 423 -0.64 26.48 12.98
C LEU A 423 -0.38 27.75 13.81
N PHE A 424 -0.59 28.95 13.25
CA PHE A 424 -0.43 30.20 14.00
C PHE A 424 -1.48 30.37 15.10
N ILE A 425 -2.74 29.96 14.87
CA ILE A 425 -3.77 29.98 15.93
C ILE A 425 -3.35 29.05 17.08
N LEU A 426 -2.94 27.83 16.75
CA LEU A 426 -2.47 26.86 17.74
C LEU A 426 -1.21 27.34 18.45
N LEU A 427 -0.28 27.99 17.76
CA LEU A 427 0.93 28.57 18.34
C LEU A 427 0.60 29.64 19.39
N LEU A 428 -0.35 30.55 19.11
CA LEU A 428 -0.74 31.60 20.05
C LEU A 428 -1.51 31.07 21.27
N ASN A 429 -2.24 29.97 21.15
CA ASN A 429 -3.12 29.48 22.21
C ASN A 429 -2.37 28.89 23.42
N GLN A 430 -2.31 29.55 24.57
CA GLN A 430 -1.52 29.09 25.72
C GLN A 430 -2.13 27.89 26.50
N ASN A 431 -3.31 27.40 26.08
CA ASN A 431 -3.94 26.27 26.76
C ASN A 431 -3.14 24.97 26.55
N LYS A 432 -2.92 24.23 27.64
CA LYS A 432 -2.24 22.92 27.64
C LYS A 432 -3.09 21.76 27.16
N LYS A 433 -4.41 21.96 27.02
CA LYS A 433 -5.37 20.95 26.56
C LYS A 433 -6.05 21.41 25.29
N LEU A 434 -6.23 20.48 24.35
CA LEU A 434 -7.01 20.75 23.14
C LEU A 434 -8.49 20.76 23.48
N THR A 435 -9.15 21.83 23.06
CA THR A 435 -10.59 21.87 22.94
C THR A 435 -11.03 21.12 21.68
N LYS A 436 -12.34 20.96 21.49
CA LYS A 436 -12.87 20.46 20.20
C LYS A 436 -12.43 21.29 19.00
N ALA A 437 -12.34 22.62 19.14
CA ALA A 437 -11.92 23.49 18.05
C ALA A 437 -10.42 23.30 17.75
N GLY A 438 -9.59 23.22 18.79
CA GLY A 438 -8.16 22.90 18.66
C GLY A 438 -7.92 21.53 18.01
N GLN A 439 -8.66 20.50 18.43
CA GLN A 439 -8.55 19.16 17.85
C GLN A 439 -8.88 19.16 16.35
N ARG A 440 -9.95 19.85 15.93
CA ARG A 440 -10.31 19.97 14.50
C ARG A 440 -9.23 20.68 13.68
N LEU A 441 -8.49 21.62 14.26
CA LEU A 441 -7.34 22.23 13.60
C LEU A 441 -6.19 21.23 13.43
N ILE A 442 -5.89 20.46 14.47
CA ILE A 442 -4.90 19.37 14.46
C ILE A 442 -5.24 18.34 13.37
N ASP A 443 -6.45 17.78 13.38
CA ASP A 443 -6.90 16.78 12.40
C ASP A 443 -6.74 17.30 10.96
N GLY A 444 -7.08 18.58 10.75
CA GLY A 444 -6.96 19.24 9.45
C GLY A 444 -5.52 19.45 9.01
N ILE A 445 -4.58 19.68 9.94
CA ILE A 445 -3.14 19.78 9.65
C ILE A 445 -2.59 18.39 9.33
N GLU A 446 -2.89 17.38 10.15
CA GLU A 446 -2.44 16.00 9.94
C GLU A 446 -2.83 15.49 8.55
N TYR A 447 -4.10 15.66 8.18
CA TYR A 447 -4.61 15.27 6.87
C TYR A 447 -3.87 15.96 5.72
N ARG A 448 -3.66 17.29 5.81
CA ARG A 448 -3.03 18.07 4.73
C ARG A 448 -1.53 17.81 4.58
N LEU A 449 -0.86 17.48 5.68
CA LEU A 449 0.57 17.18 5.68
C LEU A 449 0.87 15.69 5.46
N GLY A 450 -0.17 14.86 5.30
CA GLY A 450 -0.01 13.41 5.23
C GLY A 450 0.73 12.86 6.44
N PHE A 451 0.50 13.45 7.63
CA PHE A 451 1.20 13.06 8.84
C PHE A 451 0.85 11.61 9.18
N LYS A 452 1.81 10.71 9.02
CA LYS A 452 1.66 9.31 9.43
C LYS A 452 1.92 9.22 10.92
N LYS A 453 0.88 8.85 11.67
CA LYS A 453 0.99 8.55 13.10
C LYS A 453 2.03 7.44 13.27
N ASP A 454 2.97 7.64 14.19
CA ASP A 454 3.81 6.53 14.67
C ASP A 454 3.17 5.85 15.87
N ASP A 455 3.67 4.67 16.22
CA ASP A 455 3.13 3.84 17.31
C ASP A 455 3.22 4.52 18.70
N ILE A 456 3.85 5.70 18.82
CA ILE A 456 4.34 6.23 20.10
C ILE A 456 3.69 7.56 20.49
N LYS A 457 3.62 8.55 19.60
CA LYS A 457 3.05 9.89 19.92
C LYS A 457 2.23 10.44 18.77
N SER A 458 1.09 11.06 19.12
CA SER A 458 0.30 11.82 18.14
C SER A 458 1.01 13.10 17.71
N PHE A 459 0.58 13.70 16.60
CA PHE A 459 1.06 15.03 16.21
C PHE A 459 0.81 16.05 17.33
N ALA A 460 -0.35 15.98 18.00
CA ALA A 460 -0.68 16.87 19.11
C ALA A 460 0.38 16.81 20.22
N ASP A 461 0.77 15.61 20.66
CA ASP A 461 1.76 15.43 21.73
C ASP A 461 3.11 16.06 21.36
N ARG A 462 3.55 15.84 20.13
CA ARG A 462 4.80 16.42 19.61
C ARG A 462 4.72 17.92 19.43
N PHE A 463 3.59 18.41 18.94
CA PHE A 463 3.33 19.83 18.79
C PHE A 463 3.39 20.54 20.14
N PHE A 464 2.77 20.01 21.18
CA PHE A 464 2.83 20.61 22.51
C PHE A 464 4.23 20.56 23.11
N SER A 465 4.93 19.43 23.00
CA SER A 465 6.31 19.32 23.48
C SER A 465 7.27 20.27 22.76
N TRP A 466 7.10 20.45 21.45
CA TRP A 466 7.82 21.45 20.67
C TRP A 466 7.47 22.87 21.16
N LYS A 467 6.18 23.15 21.33
CA LYS A 467 5.69 24.47 21.67
C LYS A 467 6.16 24.95 23.05
N GLU A 468 6.34 24.06 24.02
CA GLU A 468 6.92 24.39 25.34
C GLU A 468 8.33 25.00 25.23
N LYS A 469 9.04 24.76 24.11
CA LYS A 469 10.37 25.29 23.83
C LYS A 469 10.35 26.60 23.03
N VAL A 470 9.18 27.03 22.56
CA VAL A 470 9.03 28.20 21.71
C VAL A 470 8.76 29.44 22.56
N VAL A 471 9.52 30.50 22.31
CA VAL A 471 9.31 31.82 22.94
C VAL A 471 8.88 32.83 21.88
N LEU A 472 7.75 33.50 22.13
CA LEU A 472 7.27 34.61 21.31
C LEU A 472 7.40 35.92 22.09
N THR A 473 7.82 36.97 21.38
CA THR A 473 7.79 38.33 21.93
C THR A 473 6.37 38.89 21.95
N ASN A 474 6.09 39.86 22.82
CA ASN A 474 4.80 40.54 22.86
C ASN A 474 4.45 41.23 21.52
N GLU A 475 5.47 41.73 20.81
CA GLU A 475 5.30 42.32 19.48
C GLU A 475 4.84 41.26 18.46
N GLN A 476 5.51 40.11 18.41
CA GLN A 476 5.11 38.99 17.55
C GLN A 476 3.69 38.52 17.88
N HIS A 477 3.37 38.40 19.17
CA HIS A 477 2.05 38.00 19.62
C HIS A 477 0.95 38.93 19.10
N GLY A 478 1.06 40.23 19.37
CA GLY A 478 0.07 41.22 18.92
C GLY A 478 -0.05 41.28 17.40
N LYS A 479 1.08 41.27 16.70
CA LYS A 479 1.15 41.27 15.23
C LYS A 479 0.47 40.06 14.61
N TYR A 480 0.73 38.85 15.11
CA TYR A 480 0.13 37.63 14.59
C TYR A 480 -1.36 37.55 14.94
N ALA A 481 -1.75 37.93 16.15
CA ALA A 481 -3.16 37.96 16.56
C ALA A 481 -4.00 38.91 15.70
N GLU A 482 -3.50 40.12 15.42
CA GLU A 482 -4.20 41.08 14.55
C GLU A 482 -4.37 40.55 13.13
N TRP A 483 -3.32 39.96 12.57
CA TRP A 483 -3.36 39.36 11.23
C TRP A 483 -4.32 38.19 11.16
N LEU A 484 -4.29 37.27 12.14
CA LEU A 484 -5.22 36.15 12.20
C LEU A 484 -6.67 36.61 12.26
N GLY A 485 -6.98 37.68 13.01
CA GLY A 485 -8.30 38.29 13.01
C GLY A 485 -8.77 38.67 11.60
N LYS A 486 -7.90 39.36 10.84
CA LYS A 486 -8.20 39.75 9.45
C LYS A 486 -8.37 38.54 8.51
N GLU A 487 -7.52 37.52 8.62
CA GLU A 487 -7.65 36.31 7.79
C GLU A 487 -8.93 35.53 8.11
N VAL A 488 -9.31 35.44 9.40
CA VAL A 488 -10.56 34.80 9.82
C VAL A 488 -11.78 35.62 9.34
N ASP A 489 -11.73 36.94 9.38
CA ASP A 489 -12.78 37.79 8.80
C ASP A 489 -12.95 37.55 7.29
N ILE A 490 -11.84 37.62 6.53
CA ILE A 490 -11.84 37.39 5.08
C ILE A 490 -12.41 36.01 4.78
N ARG A 491 -11.94 34.98 5.48
CA ARG A 491 -12.40 33.60 5.29
C ARG A 491 -13.87 33.45 5.60
N THR A 492 -14.34 34.05 6.70
CA THR A 492 -15.74 33.96 7.12
C THR A 492 -16.64 34.67 6.13
N LYS A 493 -16.23 35.85 5.64
CA LYS A 493 -16.95 36.57 4.57
C LYS A 493 -17.04 35.76 3.28
N ALA A 494 -15.94 35.17 2.83
CA ALA A 494 -15.92 34.35 1.62
C ALA A 494 -16.83 33.11 1.76
N VAL A 495 -16.75 32.39 2.88
CA VAL A 495 -17.51 31.14 3.09
C VAL A 495 -18.98 31.40 3.45
N VAL A 496 -19.23 32.19 4.50
CA VAL A 496 -20.55 32.40 5.08
C VAL A 496 -21.32 33.47 4.31
N GLY A 497 -20.65 34.56 3.93
CA GLY A 497 -21.20 35.59 3.05
C GLY A 497 -21.51 35.04 1.66
N GLY A 498 -20.62 34.20 1.11
CA GLY A 498 -20.81 33.50 -0.17
C GLY A 498 -21.83 32.35 -0.15
N GLY A 499 -22.38 31.99 1.02
CA GLY A 499 -23.45 30.99 1.12
C GLY A 499 -23.01 29.52 0.99
N HIS A 500 -21.71 29.22 1.15
CA HIS A 500 -21.16 27.86 1.05
C HIS A 500 -21.48 27.01 2.29
N ARG A 501 -22.74 26.63 2.46
CA ARG A 501 -23.27 25.96 3.66
C ARG A 501 -22.48 24.73 4.08
N LYS A 502 -22.06 23.87 3.13
CA LYS A 502 -21.24 22.67 3.38
C LYS A 502 -19.83 22.98 3.94
N SER A 503 -19.41 24.25 3.97
CA SER A 503 -18.10 24.70 4.47
C SER A 503 -18.20 25.61 5.69
N TYR A 504 -19.39 25.86 6.24
CA TYR A 504 -19.58 26.73 7.40
C TYR A 504 -18.77 26.29 8.62
N TYR A 505 -18.69 24.98 8.87
CA TYR A 505 -17.86 24.41 9.93
C TYR A 505 -16.39 24.87 9.87
N LYS A 506 -15.82 25.04 8.66
CA LYS A 506 -14.42 25.47 8.47
C LYS A 506 -14.19 26.88 9.02
N ALA A 507 -15.16 27.79 8.85
CA ALA A 507 -15.08 29.13 9.41
C ALA A 507 -15.36 29.11 10.93
N ALA A 508 -16.36 28.36 11.38
CA ALA A 508 -16.72 28.26 12.79
C ALA A 508 -15.56 27.73 13.65
N VAL A 509 -14.84 26.70 13.18
CA VAL A 509 -13.66 26.15 13.87
C VAL A 509 -12.55 27.21 14.04
N LEU A 510 -12.23 27.96 12.98
CA LEU A 510 -11.20 29.01 13.04
C LEU A 510 -11.59 30.14 14.01
N ILE A 511 -12.84 30.57 13.97
CA ILE A 511 -13.39 31.61 14.86
C ILE A 511 -13.29 31.16 16.32
N ALA A 512 -13.75 29.94 16.61
CA ALA A 512 -13.77 29.37 17.94
C ALA A 512 -12.35 29.21 18.52
N ALA A 513 -11.42 28.68 17.72
CA ALA A 513 -10.02 28.49 18.10
C ALA A 513 -9.25 29.82 18.24
N LEU A 514 -9.50 30.81 17.37
CA LEU A 514 -8.93 32.15 17.52
C LEU A 514 -9.42 32.82 18.82
N GLY A 515 -10.72 32.68 19.11
CA GLY A 515 -11.29 33.19 20.36
C GLY A 515 -10.65 32.56 21.61
N GLU A 516 -10.45 31.23 21.61
CA GLU A 516 -9.71 30.53 22.66
C GLU A 516 -8.26 31.03 22.78
N ALA A 517 -7.57 31.22 21.65
CA ALA A 517 -6.21 31.73 21.65
C ALA A 517 -6.17 33.13 22.27
N LEU A 518 -7.06 34.04 21.90
CA LEU A 518 -7.14 35.38 22.50
C LEU A 518 -7.46 35.32 23.99
N GLU A 519 -8.36 34.42 24.40
CA GLU A 519 -8.72 34.23 25.81
C GLU A 519 -7.55 33.76 26.66
N SER A 520 -6.81 32.76 26.18
CA SER A 520 -5.61 32.24 26.84
C SER A 520 -4.49 33.28 26.97
N ASN A 521 -4.56 34.38 26.20
CA ASN A 521 -3.60 35.50 26.25
C ASN A 521 -4.18 36.75 26.93
N GLY A 522 -5.15 36.58 27.83
CA GLY A 522 -5.59 37.64 28.73
C GLY A 522 -6.76 38.49 28.23
N LYS A 523 -7.46 38.09 27.15
CA LYS A 523 -8.74 38.70 26.76
C LYS A 523 -9.89 38.01 27.50
N PRO A 524 -10.51 38.61 28.53
CA PRO A 524 -11.55 37.94 29.31
C PRO A 524 -12.72 37.50 28.42
N HIS A 525 -13.16 36.25 28.56
CA HIS A 525 -14.22 35.64 27.75
C HIS A 525 -13.99 35.75 26.24
N GLY A 526 -12.72 35.73 25.81
CA GLY A 526 -12.30 35.93 24.42
C GLY A 526 -13.01 34.99 23.44
N ARG A 527 -13.19 33.71 23.79
CA ARG A 527 -13.92 32.75 22.96
C ARG A 527 -15.36 33.18 22.72
N ILE A 528 -16.10 33.44 23.80
CA ILE A 528 -17.52 33.79 23.74
C ILE A 528 -17.69 35.11 22.98
N ALA A 529 -16.87 36.12 23.29
CA ALA A 529 -16.95 37.43 22.66
C ALA A 529 -16.74 37.37 21.14
N VAL A 530 -15.77 36.58 20.68
CA VAL A 530 -15.47 36.43 19.25
C VAL A 530 -16.59 35.64 18.55
N ILE A 531 -17.09 34.55 19.13
CA ILE A 531 -18.20 33.77 18.55
C ILE A 531 -19.46 34.65 18.43
N GLU A 532 -19.84 35.38 19.47
CA GLU A 532 -21.02 36.24 19.46
C GLU A 532 -20.91 37.38 18.44
N HIS A 533 -19.71 37.93 18.24
CA HIS A 533 -19.46 38.91 17.18
C HIS A 533 -19.86 38.37 15.80
N TYR A 534 -19.40 37.17 15.43
CA TYR A 534 -19.74 36.57 14.13
C TYR A 534 -21.19 36.05 14.08
N LYS A 535 -21.74 35.52 15.17
CA LYS A 535 -23.17 35.16 15.25
C LYS A 535 -24.07 36.37 15.00
N LYS A 536 -23.71 37.56 15.51
CA LYS A 536 -24.42 38.82 15.26
C LYS A 536 -24.25 39.30 13.82
N MET A 537 -23.02 39.27 13.30
CA MET A 537 -22.73 39.65 11.91
C MET A 537 -23.52 38.82 10.89
N TYR A 538 -23.69 37.52 11.16
CA TYR A 538 -24.42 36.58 10.31
C TYR A 538 -25.71 36.07 10.98
N SER A 539 -26.48 36.97 11.60
CA SER A 539 -27.68 36.63 12.40
C SER A 539 -28.72 35.79 11.66
N ARG A 540 -28.84 35.98 10.33
CA ARG A 540 -29.78 35.27 9.44
C ARG A 540 -29.28 33.88 9.00
N LYS A 541 -28.04 33.49 9.30
CA LYS A 541 -27.43 32.21 8.88
C LYS A 541 -27.53 31.17 10.01
N THR A 542 -28.73 30.63 10.24
CA THR A 542 -28.99 29.66 11.32
C THR A 542 -28.08 28.43 11.27
N ALA A 543 -27.86 27.86 10.09
CA ALA A 543 -26.96 26.72 9.90
C ALA A 543 -25.52 27.02 10.33
N PHE A 544 -25.00 28.23 10.04
CA PHE A 544 -23.66 28.64 10.48
C PHE A 544 -23.59 28.79 12.00
N ARG A 545 -24.65 29.34 12.61
CA ARG A 545 -24.71 29.50 14.08
C ARG A 545 -24.72 28.15 14.80
N ALA A 546 -25.36 27.13 14.21
CA ALA A 546 -25.42 25.78 14.76
C ALA A 546 -24.05 25.07 14.80
N GLU A 547 -23.11 25.44 13.91
CA GLU A 547 -21.76 24.87 13.89
C GLU A 547 -21.01 25.10 15.22
N PHE A 548 -21.24 26.24 15.87
CA PHE A 548 -20.61 26.55 17.16
C PHE A 548 -21.09 25.64 18.30
N GLU A 549 -22.33 25.17 18.25
CA GLU A 549 -22.89 24.27 19.27
C GLU A 549 -22.19 22.90 19.25
N MET A 550 -21.75 22.46 18.07
CA MET A 550 -20.95 21.23 17.92
C MET A 550 -19.55 21.35 18.53
N LEU A 551 -19.06 22.57 18.74
CA LEU A 551 -17.73 22.88 19.27
C LEU A 551 -17.72 23.13 20.78
N ASN A 552 -18.87 23.10 21.45
CA ASN A 552 -18.94 23.21 22.91
C ASN A 552 -18.45 21.91 23.57
N GLU A 553 -17.66 22.06 24.64
CA GLU A 553 -17.29 20.94 25.51
C GLU A 553 -18.51 20.53 26.34
N LYS A 554 -18.74 19.22 26.49
CA LYS A 554 -19.82 18.70 27.34
C LYS A 554 -19.35 18.66 28.78
#